data_AF-A0A1S8B8Q0-F1
#
_entry.id   AF-A0A1S8B8Q0-F1
#
_cell.length_a   1.000
_cell.length_b   1.000
_cell.length_c   1.000
_cell.angle_alpha   90.00
_cell.angle_beta   90.00
_cell.angle_gamma   90.00
#
_symmetry.space_group_name_H-M   'P 1'
#
loop_
_entity.id
_entity.type
_entity.pdbx_description
1 polymer ?
#
loop_
_entity_poly.entity_id
_entity_poly.type
_entity_poly.pdbx_seq_one_letter_code
_entity_poly.pdbx_strand_id
1 'polypeptide(L)'
;MGVPGEATHFDDDEDVRSNYLPMIEDLMLSEVPGSQKVVVFDFTIRKASSTKVVNRQVNKIHIDQSPKGAFHRARRHLSEADAESVARGDCRLRIINAWKPIGGTVLDHPLVFADRRSVRHEDLVPVEQVYPDYVGETYVLKYRKGQEFWYWSKMRTTDVLLLQCFDSQNQTEANNSLDQVQCAHGSFELDDSGNEPCNRSSIAVRCLVLG
;
A
#
# COMPACT_ATOMS: atom_id res chain seq x y z
N MET A 1 -4.95 16.95 14.61
CA MET A 1 -6.31 17.22 14.10
C MET A 1 -7.11 15.94 14.24
N GLY A 2 -8.39 16.02 14.63
CA GLY A 2 -9.24 14.83 14.77
C GLY A 2 -9.41 14.14 13.40
N VAL A 3 -9.24 12.83 13.37
CA VAL A 3 -9.47 12.03 12.16
C VAL A 3 -10.98 11.97 11.92
N PRO A 4 -11.52 12.44 10.78
CA PRO A 4 -12.96 12.39 10.52
C PRO A 4 -13.41 10.93 10.36
N GLY A 5 -14.56 10.57 10.90
CA GLY A 5 -14.98 9.16 10.96
C GLY A 5 -16.40 8.91 11.48
N GLU A 6 -17.32 9.85 11.31
CA GLU A 6 -18.74 9.65 11.59
C GLU A 6 -19.48 9.94 10.27
N ALA A 7 -19.87 9.02 9.39
CA ALA A 7 -20.03 7.58 9.46
C ALA A 7 -19.85 7.01 8.03
N THR A 8 -18.65 6.55 7.67
CA THR A 8 -18.44 5.82 6.40
C THR A 8 -18.87 4.37 6.56
N HIS A 9 -19.77 3.91 5.70
CA HIS A 9 -20.18 2.52 5.59
C HIS A 9 -19.18 1.77 4.69
N PHE A 10 -18.20 1.12 5.28
CA PHE A 10 -17.17 0.34 4.56
C PHE A 10 -17.68 -0.97 3.93
N ASP A 11 -19.00 -1.17 3.91
CA ASP A 11 -19.70 -2.19 3.15
C ASP A 11 -20.43 -1.65 1.92
N ASP A 12 -20.44 -0.32 1.73
CA ASP A 12 -20.94 0.35 0.53
C ASP A 12 -19.78 1.03 -0.22
N ASP A 13 -19.46 0.49 -1.39
CA ASP A 13 -18.39 1.01 -2.25
C ASP A 13 -18.65 2.46 -2.69
N GLU A 14 -19.91 2.88 -2.84
CA GLU A 14 -20.26 4.24 -3.25
C GLU A 14 -20.04 5.23 -2.11
N ASP A 15 -20.37 4.83 -0.88
CA ASP A 15 -20.10 5.63 0.32
C ASP A 15 -18.59 5.79 0.54
N VAL A 16 -17.81 4.72 0.37
CA VAL A 16 -16.34 4.79 0.42
C VAL A 16 -15.82 5.77 -0.63
N ARG A 17 -16.30 5.69 -1.87
CA ARG A 17 -15.89 6.58 -2.96
C ARG A 17 -16.26 8.04 -2.71
N SER A 18 -17.47 8.30 -2.24
CA SER A 18 -17.99 9.65 -2.07
C SER A 18 -17.45 10.36 -0.83
N ASN A 19 -17.21 9.61 0.25
CA ASN A 19 -16.90 10.20 1.56
C ASN A 19 -15.49 9.89 2.04
N TYR A 20 -14.95 8.70 1.78
CA TYR A 20 -13.65 8.29 2.34
C TYR A 20 -12.46 8.58 1.41
N LEU A 21 -12.60 8.32 0.10
CA LEU A 21 -11.48 8.56 -0.83
C LEU A 21 -11.06 10.04 -0.89
N PRO A 22 -11.98 11.04 -0.92
CA PRO A 22 -11.58 12.46 -0.88
C PRO A 22 -10.80 12.82 0.38
N MET A 23 -11.17 12.26 1.54
CA MET A 23 -10.43 12.48 2.78
C MET A 23 -9.01 11.89 2.73
N ILE A 24 -8.82 10.77 2.03
CA ILE A 24 -7.48 10.20 1.81
C ILE A 24 -6.68 11.09 0.87
N GLU A 25 -7.28 11.65 -0.17
CA GLU A 25 -6.61 12.63 -1.04
C GLU A 25 -6.13 13.85 -0.24
N ASP A 26 -6.99 14.43 0.59
CA ASP A 26 -6.65 15.55 1.48
C ASP A 26 -5.53 15.18 2.46
N LEU A 27 -5.60 14.00 3.08
CA LEU A 27 -4.55 13.49 3.97
C LEU A 27 -3.20 13.36 3.25
N MET A 28 -3.19 12.83 2.03
CA MET A 28 -1.97 12.71 1.24
C MET A 28 -1.41 14.09 0.90
N LEU A 29 -2.28 15.04 0.51
CA LEU A 29 -1.90 16.41 0.17
C LEU A 29 -1.33 17.18 1.38
N SER A 30 -1.84 16.92 2.59
CA SER A 30 -1.40 17.62 3.81
C SER A 30 -0.16 16.99 4.44
N GLU A 31 -0.07 15.66 4.48
CA GLU A 31 0.96 14.95 5.24
C GLU A 31 2.16 14.49 4.41
N VAL A 32 2.04 14.37 3.08
CA VAL A 32 3.14 13.91 2.22
C VAL A 32 3.92 15.13 1.69
N PRO A 33 5.19 15.34 2.10
CA PRO A 33 5.92 16.55 1.71
C PRO A 33 6.09 16.67 0.20
N GLY A 34 5.77 17.85 -0.33
CA GLY A 34 5.86 18.13 -1.76
C GLY A 34 4.86 17.36 -2.61
N SER A 35 3.73 16.89 -2.07
CA SER A 35 2.59 16.47 -2.88
C SER A 35 1.87 17.69 -3.45
N GLN A 36 1.56 17.65 -4.74
CA GLN A 36 0.83 18.69 -5.46
C GLN A 36 -0.47 18.15 -6.08
N LYS A 37 -0.51 16.86 -6.39
CA LYS A 37 -1.68 16.19 -6.95
C LYS A 37 -1.73 14.74 -6.50
N VAL A 38 -2.93 14.25 -6.22
CA VAL A 38 -3.19 12.87 -5.80
C VAL A 38 -4.25 12.27 -6.72
N VAL A 39 -4.05 11.01 -7.11
CA VAL A 39 -5.06 10.22 -7.83
C VAL A 39 -5.22 8.89 -7.12
N VAL A 40 -6.38 8.66 -6.52
CA VAL A 40 -6.74 7.33 -6.00
C VAL A 40 -7.13 6.43 -7.16
N PHE A 41 -6.44 5.30 -7.32
CA PHE A 41 -6.69 4.40 -8.45
C PHE A 41 -7.29 3.04 -8.06
N ASP A 42 -7.21 2.68 -6.78
CA ASP A 42 -7.72 1.42 -6.27
C ASP A 42 -7.92 1.49 -4.75
N PHE A 43 -8.87 0.72 -4.24
CA PHE A 43 -8.96 0.42 -2.81
C PHE A 43 -9.38 -1.04 -2.60
N THR A 44 -8.95 -1.61 -1.48
CA THR A 44 -9.33 -2.97 -1.10
C THR A 44 -9.78 -3.02 0.33
N ILE A 45 -10.96 -3.58 0.57
CA ILE A 45 -11.49 -3.86 1.89
C ILE A 45 -11.33 -5.35 2.18
N ARG A 46 -10.66 -5.67 3.28
CA ARG A 46 -10.51 -7.04 3.78
C ARG A 46 -11.32 -7.14 5.06
N LYS A 47 -12.40 -7.92 5.05
CA LYS A 47 -13.28 -8.13 6.21
C LYS A 47 -12.82 -9.32 7.06
N ALA A 48 -13.07 -9.22 8.36
CA ALA A 48 -12.96 -10.28 9.36
C ALA A 48 -13.68 -11.56 8.91
N SER A 49 -13.29 -12.70 9.47
CA SER A 49 -13.91 -13.99 9.15
C SER A 49 -14.06 -14.84 10.41
N SER A 50 -15.23 -15.45 10.56
CA SER A 50 -15.53 -16.45 11.59
C SER A 50 -14.84 -17.80 11.35
N THR A 51 -14.21 -17.98 10.18
CA THR A 51 -13.47 -19.19 9.81
C THR A 51 -12.00 -18.86 9.62
N LYS A 52 -11.08 -19.76 10.03
CA LYS A 52 -9.62 -19.67 9.79
C LYS A 52 -9.27 -19.84 8.30
N VAL A 53 -9.95 -19.14 7.38
CA VAL A 53 -9.58 -19.14 5.98
C VAL A 53 -8.32 -18.33 5.83
N VAL A 54 -7.21 -19.04 5.66
CA VAL A 54 -5.81 -18.61 5.57
C VAL A 54 -5.54 -17.51 4.51
N ASN A 55 -6.51 -17.19 3.66
CA ASN A 55 -6.29 -16.53 2.37
C ASN A 55 -6.74 -15.07 2.27
N ARG A 56 -7.22 -14.41 3.34
CA ARG A 56 -7.63 -13.00 3.25
C ARG A 56 -6.52 -12.02 3.58
N GLN A 57 -5.59 -12.37 4.46
CA GLN A 57 -4.45 -11.53 4.79
C GLN A 57 -3.23 -12.01 4.01
N VAL A 58 -2.46 -11.07 3.46
CA VAL A 58 -1.31 -11.43 2.62
C VAL A 58 -0.14 -11.78 3.52
N ASN A 59 0.08 -13.07 3.74
CA ASN A 59 1.18 -13.58 4.60
C ASN A 59 2.53 -13.66 3.87
N LYS A 60 2.55 -13.29 2.59
CA LYS A 60 3.76 -13.15 1.79
C LYS A 60 4.28 -11.72 1.91
N ILE A 61 5.55 -11.55 2.28
CA ILE A 61 6.17 -10.23 2.27
C ILE A 61 6.36 -9.77 0.81
N HIS A 62 5.80 -8.62 0.48
CA HIS A 62 5.75 -8.07 -0.87
C HIS A 62 5.90 -6.54 -0.89
N ILE A 63 6.25 -6.01 -2.04
CA ILE A 63 6.11 -4.59 -2.37
C ILE A 63 5.08 -4.50 -3.49
N ASP A 64 4.07 -3.66 -3.31
CA ASP A 64 2.92 -3.58 -4.22
C ASP A 64 3.31 -3.20 -5.66
N GLN A 65 4.43 -2.51 -5.86
CA GLN A 65 4.85 -2.04 -7.18
C GLN A 65 6.36 -2.23 -7.35
N SER A 66 6.76 -2.90 -8.45
CA SER A 66 8.09 -2.68 -9.01
C SER A 66 8.14 -1.34 -9.74
N PRO A 67 9.32 -0.81 -10.14
CA PRO A 67 9.40 0.37 -10.98
C PRO A 67 8.57 0.24 -12.27
N LYS A 68 8.68 -0.89 -12.96
CA LYS A 68 7.87 -1.19 -14.16
C LYS A 68 6.37 -1.17 -13.84
N GLY A 69 5.96 -1.82 -12.75
CA GLY A 69 4.57 -1.79 -12.28
C GLY A 69 4.07 -0.37 -11.98
N ALA A 70 4.90 0.44 -11.33
CA ALA A 70 4.58 1.82 -10.97
C ALA A 70 4.39 2.74 -12.19
N PHE A 71 5.31 2.73 -13.15
CA PHE A 71 5.16 3.52 -14.38
C PHE A 71 3.98 3.03 -15.23
N HIS A 72 3.70 1.72 -15.25
CA HIS A 72 2.47 1.20 -15.87
C HIS A 72 1.20 1.71 -15.17
N ARG A 73 1.18 1.79 -13.84
CA ARG A 73 0.05 2.38 -13.09
C ARG A 73 -0.12 3.86 -13.41
N ALA A 74 0.99 4.60 -13.52
CA ALA A 74 0.96 6.01 -13.89
C ALA A 74 0.30 6.21 -15.27
N ARG A 75 0.75 5.49 -16.30
CA ARG A 75 0.13 5.57 -17.64
C ARG A 75 -1.35 5.20 -17.67
N ARG A 76 -1.75 4.22 -16.85
CA ARG A 76 -3.13 3.73 -16.86
C ARG A 76 -4.11 4.71 -16.20
N HIS A 77 -3.67 5.43 -15.17
CA HIS A 77 -4.58 6.14 -14.26
C HIS A 77 -4.38 7.65 -14.24
N LEU A 78 -3.27 8.17 -14.78
CA LEU A 78 -3.05 9.60 -14.91
C LEU A 78 -3.54 10.10 -16.28
N SER A 79 -3.63 11.43 -16.42
CA SER A 79 -3.77 12.04 -17.73
C SER A 79 -2.51 11.79 -18.57
N GLU A 80 -2.63 11.82 -19.90
CA GLU A 80 -1.48 11.64 -20.81
C GLU A 80 -0.35 12.61 -20.47
N ALA A 81 -0.67 13.89 -20.25
CA ALA A 81 0.31 14.92 -19.93
C ALA A 81 1.06 14.65 -18.61
N ASP A 82 0.35 14.19 -17.57
CA ASP A 82 0.97 13.85 -16.28
C ASP A 82 1.83 12.59 -16.41
N ALA A 83 1.34 11.56 -17.11
CA ALA A 83 2.05 10.31 -17.31
C ALA A 83 3.35 10.53 -18.09
N GLU A 84 3.33 11.35 -19.14
CA GLU A 84 4.52 11.75 -19.88
C GLU A 84 5.52 12.54 -19.03
N SER A 85 5.03 13.48 -18.22
CA SER A 85 5.85 14.27 -17.29
C SER A 85 6.59 13.38 -16.28
N VAL A 86 5.87 12.41 -15.72
CA VAL A 86 6.45 11.38 -14.84
C VAL A 86 7.48 10.52 -15.59
N ALA A 87 7.17 10.07 -16.81
CA ALA A 87 8.06 9.20 -17.58
C ALA A 87 9.41 9.87 -17.90
N ARG A 88 9.40 11.19 -18.18
CA ARG A 88 10.60 12.00 -18.41
C ARG A 88 11.37 12.35 -17.14
N GLY A 89 10.75 12.20 -15.97
CA GLY A 89 11.32 12.61 -14.69
C GLY A 89 11.13 14.10 -14.37
N ASP A 90 10.27 14.80 -15.12
CA ASP A 90 9.92 16.20 -14.86
C ASP A 90 9.02 16.33 -13.60
N CYS A 91 8.31 15.25 -13.25
CA CYS A 91 7.46 15.16 -12.07
C CYS A 91 7.80 13.89 -11.27
N ARG A 92 7.91 14.02 -9.94
CA ARG A 92 8.16 12.87 -9.07
C ARG A 92 6.86 12.11 -8.83
N LEU A 93 6.85 10.84 -9.22
CA LEU A 93 5.79 9.90 -8.89
C LEU A 93 6.13 9.17 -7.59
N ARG A 94 5.19 9.18 -6.65
CA ARG A 94 5.18 8.25 -5.52
C ARG A 94 3.91 7.40 -5.57
N ILE A 95 4.02 6.15 -5.16
CA ILE A 95 2.86 5.30 -4.89
C ILE A 95 2.81 5.09 -3.39
N ILE A 96 1.78 5.63 -2.76
CA ILE A 96 1.60 5.58 -1.31
C ILE A 96 0.25 4.95 -1.03
N ASN A 97 0.25 3.90 -0.22
CA ASN A 97 -0.98 3.28 0.25
C ASN A 97 -1.36 3.86 1.62
N ALA A 98 -2.60 4.30 1.79
CA ALA A 98 -3.18 4.54 3.10
C ALA A 98 -3.84 3.25 3.60
N TRP A 99 -3.35 2.72 4.72
CA TRP A 99 -3.90 1.53 5.36
C TRP A 99 -4.50 1.87 6.73
N LYS A 100 -5.68 1.34 7.00
CA LYS A 100 -6.41 1.62 8.24
C LYS A 100 -7.26 0.43 8.72
N PRO A 101 -7.28 0.13 10.03
CA PRO A 101 -8.28 -0.75 10.63
C PRO A 101 -9.68 -0.12 10.59
N ILE A 102 -10.69 -0.89 10.22
CA ILE A 102 -12.10 -0.44 10.15
C ILE A 102 -13.03 -1.27 11.03
N GLY A 103 -12.57 -2.42 11.54
CA GLY A 103 -13.37 -3.35 12.36
C GLY A 103 -13.08 -3.31 13.86
N GLY A 104 -12.35 -2.30 14.35
CA GLY A 104 -11.91 -2.20 15.74
C GLY A 104 -10.38 -2.25 15.88
N THR A 105 -9.92 -2.52 17.10
CA THR A 105 -8.47 -2.63 17.40
C THR A 105 -7.91 -3.91 16.78
N VAL A 106 -6.74 -3.81 16.16
CA VAL A 106 -6.02 -4.95 15.56
C VAL A 106 -5.37 -5.77 16.68
N LEU A 107 -5.98 -6.90 17.01
CA LEU A 107 -5.49 -7.86 18.01
C LEU A 107 -4.91 -9.12 17.39
N ASP A 108 -5.22 -9.38 16.12
CA ASP A 108 -4.72 -10.50 15.34
C ASP A 108 -4.31 -9.99 13.95
N HIS A 109 -3.42 -10.73 13.29
CA HIS A 109 -2.97 -10.41 11.94
C HIS A 109 -2.52 -8.95 11.75
N PRO A 110 -1.60 -8.36 12.53
CA PRO A 110 -1.09 -7.02 12.25
C PRO A 110 -0.37 -6.98 10.90
N LEU A 111 -0.21 -5.77 10.34
CA LEU A 111 0.77 -5.58 9.27
C LEU A 111 2.18 -5.71 9.83
N VAL A 112 3.03 -6.41 9.08
CA VAL A 112 4.47 -6.50 9.32
C VAL A 112 5.22 -5.84 8.17
N PHE A 113 6.33 -5.18 8.50
CA PHE A 113 7.16 -4.41 7.59
C PHE A 113 8.60 -4.86 7.72
N ALA A 114 9.29 -5.06 6.60
CA ALA A 114 10.73 -5.25 6.62
C ALA A 114 11.42 -3.89 6.74
N ASP A 115 12.45 -3.80 7.58
CA ASP A 115 13.31 -2.62 7.60
C ASP A 115 14.06 -2.52 6.27
N ARG A 116 13.82 -1.44 5.52
CA ARG A 116 14.44 -1.23 4.20
C ARG A 116 15.97 -1.29 4.23
N ARG A 117 16.61 -1.01 5.36
CA ARG A 117 18.08 -1.05 5.53
C ARG A 117 18.60 -2.48 5.59
N SER A 118 17.74 -3.43 5.94
CA SER A 118 18.06 -4.86 6.04
C SER A 118 17.72 -5.64 4.77
N VAL A 119 16.92 -5.05 3.87
CA VAL A 119 16.49 -5.67 2.61
C VAL A 119 17.44 -5.30 1.48
N ARG A 120 17.91 -6.31 0.72
CA ARG A 120 18.72 -6.08 -0.48
C ARG A 120 17.88 -6.21 -1.73
N HIS A 121 18.27 -5.47 -2.77
CA HIS A 121 17.58 -5.52 -4.05
C HIS A 121 17.56 -6.93 -4.66
N GLU A 122 18.66 -7.68 -4.52
CA GLU A 122 18.79 -9.08 -4.96
C GLU A 122 17.77 -10.04 -4.31
N ASP A 123 17.17 -9.65 -3.18
CA ASP A 123 16.15 -10.45 -2.51
C ASP A 123 14.74 -10.18 -3.08
N LEU A 124 14.58 -9.17 -3.92
CA LEU A 124 13.30 -8.80 -4.51
C LEU A 124 13.10 -9.56 -5.82
N VAL A 125 12.10 -10.44 -5.84
CA VAL A 125 11.73 -11.23 -7.01
C VAL A 125 10.54 -10.57 -7.70
N PRO A 126 10.68 -10.06 -8.94
CA PRO A 126 9.55 -9.48 -9.66
C PRO A 126 8.51 -10.57 -9.96
N VAL A 127 7.24 -10.22 -9.76
CA VAL A 127 6.11 -11.10 -10.05
C VAL A 127 5.07 -10.30 -10.83
N GLU A 128 4.87 -10.71 -12.08
CA GLU A 128 3.85 -10.13 -12.94
C GLU A 128 2.44 -10.58 -12.51
N GLN A 129 1.50 -9.65 -12.55
CA GLN A 129 0.07 -9.87 -12.36
C GLN A 129 -0.61 -9.66 -13.70
N VAL A 130 -0.90 -10.75 -14.40
CA VAL A 130 -1.47 -10.73 -15.74
C VAL A 130 -3.00 -10.73 -15.65
N TYR A 131 -3.60 -9.64 -16.11
CA TYR A 131 -5.04 -9.48 -16.30
C TYR A 131 -5.35 -9.37 -17.80
N PRO A 132 -6.61 -9.57 -18.24
CA PRO A 132 -6.96 -9.52 -19.66
C PRO A 132 -6.56 -8.22 -20.38
N ASP A 133 -6.54 -7.10 -19.66
CA ASP A 133 -6.34 -5.75 -20.20
C ASP A 133 -5.11 -5.04 -19.61
N TYR A 134 -4.33 -5.72 -18.75
CA TYR A 134 -3.25 -5.10 -17.99
C TYR A 134 -2.24 -6.12 -17.46
N VAL A 135 -0.96 -5.77 -17.52
CA VAL A 135 0.10 -6.50 -16.81
C VAL A 135 0.70 -5.56 -15.75
N GLY A 136 0.40 -5.88 -14.50
CA GLY A 136 1.04 -5.27 -13.34
C GLY A 136 2.30 -6.03 -12.94
N GLU A 137 3.14 -5.44 -12.10
CA GLU A 137 4.32 -6.12 -11.57
C GLU A 137 4.58 -5.68 -10.13
N THR A 138 4.75 -6.68 -9.26
CA THR A 138 5.01 -6.52 -7.82
C THR A 138 6.39 -7.10 -7.49
N TYR A 139 6.91 -6.87 -6.28
CA TYR A 139 8.02 -7.65 -5.76
C TYR A 139 7.56 -8.60 -4.65
N VAL A 140 8.17 -9.78 -4.60
CA VAL A 140 8.14 -10.68 -3.46
C VAL A 140 9.51 -10.67 -2.79
N LEU A 141 9.53 -10.60 -1.46
CA LEU A 141 10.77 -10.66 -0.71
C LEU A 141 11.19 -12.13 -0.47
N LYS A 142 12.37 -12.49 -0.97
CA LYS A 142 13.06 -13.73 -0.61
C LYS A 142 13.64 -13.60 0.79
N TYR A 143 13.53 -14.67 1.58
CA TYR A 143 14.18 -14.72 2.89
C TYR A 143 15.70 -14.62 2.77
N ARG A 144 16.29 -13.74 3.59
CA ARG A 144 17.73 -13.65 3.83
C ARG A 144 17.97 -13.48 5.34
N LYS A 145 18.95 -14.21 5.87
CA LYS A 145 19.38 -14.04 7.27
C LYS A 145 19.83 -12.60 7.49
N GLY A 146 19.31 -11.96 8.55
CA GLY A 146 19.60 -10.58 8.91
C GLY A 146 18.56 -9.56 8.44
N GLN A 147 17.51 -9.98 7.75
CA GLN A 147 16.32 -9.15 7.55
C GLN A 147 15.65 -8.88 8.90
N GLU A 148 15.33 -7.61 9.15
CA GLU A 148 14.63 -7.17 10.36
C GLU A 148 13.19 -6.82 10.03
N PHE A 149 12.27 -7.18 10.92
CA PHE A 149 10.85 -6.98 10.73
C PHE A 149 10.24 -6.26 11.93
N TRP A 150 9.34 -5.33 11.64
CA TRP A 150 8.63 -4.52 12.63
C TRP A 150 7.12 -4.62 12.39
N TYR A 151 6.33 -4.51 13.46
CA TYR A 151 4.88 -4.42 13.36
C TYR A 151 4.36 -3.44 14.41
N TRP A 152 3.19 -2.84 14.14
CA TRP A 152 2.52 -1.97 15.11
C TRP A 152 1.39 -2.73 15.80
N SER A 153 1.62 -3.10 17.06
CA SER A 153 0.61 -3.78 17.88
C SER A 153 -0.57 -2.86 18.21
N LYS A 154 -1.79 -3.41 18.21
CA LYS A 154 -2.99 -2.75 18.73
C LYS A 154 -3.34 -1.42 18.03
N MET A 155 -3.09 -1.34 16.73
CA MET A 155 -3.60 -0.23 15.91
C MET A 155 -5.12 -0.13 16.02
N ARG A 156 -5.63 1.09 16.13
CA ARG A 156 -7.04 1.42 16.32
C ARG A 156 -7.63 1.97 15.03
N THR A 157 -8.96 2.08 15.00
CA THR A 157 -9.70 2.74 13.92
C THR A 157 -9.46 4.26 13.88
N THR A 158 -8.67 4.84 14.78
CA THR A 158 -8.19 6.22 14.69
C THR A 158 -6.85 6.33 13.97
N ASP A 159 -6.11 5.23 13.85
CA ASP A 159 -4.76 5.24 13.29
C ASP A 159 -4.81 5.06 11.76
N VAL A 160 -3.84 5.64 11.04
CA VAL A 160 -3.64 5.46 9.60
C VAL A 160 -2.16 5.27 9.35
N LEU A 161 -1.81 4.29 8.53
CA LEU A 161 -0.44 4.06 8.06
C LEU A 161 -0.32 4.47 6.60
N LEU A 162 0.69 5.27 6.29
CA LEU A 162 1.10 5.58 4.92
C LEU A 162 2.27 4.68 4.55
N LEU A 163 2.09 3.85 3.53
CA LEU A 163 3.08 2.89 3.05
C LEU A 163 3.61 3.35 1.70
N GLN A 164 4.83 3.88 1.67
CA GLN A 164 5.50 4.22 0.42
C GLN A 164 5.91 2.93 -0.30
N CYS A 165 5.17 2.61 -1.35
CA CYS A 165 5.37 1.42 -2.19
C CYS A 165 6.25 1.71 -3.42
N PHE A 166 6.32 2.98 -3.84
CA PHE A 166 7.20 3.43 -4.90
C PHE A 166 7.53 4.91 -4.76
N ASP A 167 8.70 5.30 -5.25
CA ASP A 167 9.16 6.67 -5.33
C ASP A 167 10.16 6.83 -6.48
N SER A 168 9.81 7.64 -7.47
CA SER A 168 10.62 7.85 -8.68
C SER A 168 11.74 8.86 -8.47
N GLN A 169 12.04 9.29 -7.24
CA GLN A 169 13.14 10.22 -7.01
C GLN A 169 14.45 9.66 -7.60
N ASN A 170 15.04 10.40 -8.53
CA ASN A 170 16.23 10.01 -9.32
C ASN A 170 16.01 8.80 -10.25
N GLN A 171 14.76 8.42 -10.53
CA GLN A 171 14.40 7.36 -11.47
C GLN A 171 13.53 7.94 -12.58
N THR A 172 13.76 7.49 -13.80
CA THR A 172 12.84 7.71 -14.92
C THR A 172 12.35 6.36 -15.40
N GLU A 173 11.39 6.36 -16.31
CA GLU A 173 10.97 5.08 -16.87
C GLU A 173 12.09 4.41 -17.69
N ALA A 174 12.88 5.22 -18.40
CA ALA A 174 14.04 4.75 -19.16
C ALA A 174 15.22 4.33 -18.26
N ASN A 175 15.32 4.89 -17.05
CA ASN A 175 16.33 4.57 -16.05
C ASN A 175 15.66 4.19 -14.73
N ASN A 176 15.04 3.02 -14.72
CA ASN A 176 14.26 2.50 -13.60
C ASN A 176 15.13 1.76 -12.55
N SER A 177 16.35 2.28 -12.30
CA SER A 177 17.31 1.67 -11.37
C SER A 177 16.75 1.59 -9.95
N LEU A 178 17.12 0.53 -9.22
CA LEU A 178 16.54 0.20 -7.92
C LEU A 178 17.39 0.70 -6.76
N ASP A 179 17.70 2.00 -6.78
CA ASP A 179 18.57 2.63 -5.80
C ASP A 179 17.98 2.60 -4.38
N GLN A 180 16.65 2.44 -4.25
CA GLN A 180 15.97 2.37 -2.95
C GLN A 180 14.95 1.23 -2.89
N VAL A 181 15.09 0.39 -1.87
CA VAL A 181 14.07 -0.59 -1.51
C VAL A 181 12.89 0.11 -0.82
N GLN A 182 11.70 -0.10 -1.35
CA GLN A 182 10.44 0.46 -0.86
C GLN A 182 9.86 -0.42 0.27
N CYS A 183 8.72 -0.01 0.85
CA CYS A 183 8.14 -0.68 2.00
C CYS A 183 7.67 -2.12 1.67
N ALA A 184 8.51 -3.10 1.99
CA ALA A 184 8.15 -4.51 1.90
C ALA A 184 7.30 -4.90 3.10
N HIS A 185 6.10 -5.39 2.87
CA HIS A 185 5.11 -5.59 3.91
C HIS A 185 4.27 -6.85 3.70
N GLY A 186 3.59 -7.27 4.75
CA GLY A 186 2.67 -8.41 4.74
C GLY A 186 1.89 -8.47 6.04
N SER A 187 1.46 -9.66 6.40
CA SER A 187 0.71 -9.94 7.62
C SER A 187 1.20 -11.24 8.24
N PHE A 188 1.04 -11.42 9.55
CA PHE A 188 1.36 -12.67 10.23
C PHE A 188 0.40 -12.90 11.40
N GLU A 189 0.15 -14.16 11.76
CA GLU A 189 -0.65 -14.51 12.94
C GLU A 189 0.15 -14.24 14.22
N LEU A 190 -0.49 -13.70 15.26
CA LEU A 190 0.14 -13.50 16.57
C LEU A 190 -0.13 -14.74 17.43
N ASP A 191 0.90 -15.34 18.02
CA ASP A 191 0.76 -16.56 18.83
C ASP A 191 -0.20 -16.38 20.04
N ASP A 192 -0.33 -15.15 20.56
CA ASP A 192 -1.19 -14.83 21.71
C ASP A 192 -2.69 -14.65 21.38
N SER A 193 -3.12 -14.80 20.12
CA SER A 193 -4.55 -14.63 19.75
C SER A 193 -5.45 -15.80 20.19
N GLY A 194 -4.88 -16.85 20.78
CA GLY A 194 -5.64 -18.04 21.20
C GLY A 194 -6.39 -18.70 20.03
N ASN A 195 -7.56 -19.29 20.33
CA ASN A 195 -8.47 -19.84 19.31
C ASN A 195 -9.49 -18.81 18.80
N GLU A 196 -9.28 -17.51 19.03
CA GLU A 196 -10.25 -16.51 18.60
C GLU A 196 -10.24 -16.33 17.06
N PRO A 197 -11.40 -16.06 16.44
CA PRO A 197 -11.51 -15.84 15.00
C PRO A 197 -10.68 -14.64 14.51
N CYS A 198 -10.40 -14.57 13.20
CA CYS A 198 -9.75 -13.39 12.64
C CYS A 198 -10.69 -12.19 12.70
N ASN A 199 -10.38 -11.25 13.58
CA ASN A 199 -11.22 -10.08 13.87
C ASN A 199 -10.81 -8.86 13.04
N ARG A 200 -9.65 -8.90 12.38
CA ARG A 200 -9.16 -7.78 11.58
C ARG A 200 -10.00 -7.53 10.33
N SER A 201 -10.70 -6.40 10.33
CA SER A 201 -11.17 -5.73 9.11
C SER A 201 -10.34 -4.48 8.83
N SER A 202 -9.93 -4.28 7.58
CA SER A 202 -9.07 -3.16 7.17
C SER A 202 -9.39 -2.68 5.76
N ILE A 203 -9.14 -1.40 5.49
CA ILE A 203 -9.10 -0.82 4.15
C ILE A 203 -7.66 -0.44 3.77
N ALA A 204 -7.31 -0.65 2.50
CA ALA A 204 -6.09 -0.14 1.88
C ALA A 204 -6.50 0.69 0.66
N VAL A 205 -6.17 1.99 0.66
CA VAL A 205 -6.39 2.90 -0.48
C VAL A 205 -5.04 3.16 -1.15
N ARG A 206 -4.97 3.04 -2.48
CA ARG A 206 -3.73 3.17 -3.25
C ARG A 206 -3.76 4.46 -4.06
N CYS A 207 -2.75 5.29 -3.83
CA CYS A 207 -2.67 6.63 -4.39
C CYS A 207 -1.43 6.79 -5.26
N LEU A 208 -1.60 7.39 -6.44
CA LEU A 208 -0.52 8.03 -7.19
C LEU A 208 -0.38 9.45 -6.62
N VAL A 209 0.80 9.79 -6.10
CA VAL A 209 1.10 11.09 -5.50
C VAL A 209 2.18 11.78 -6.32
N LEU A 210 1.81 12.88 -6.95
CA LEU A 210 2.66 13.68 -7.83
C LEU A 210 3.15 14.94 -7.11
N GLY A 211 4.38 15.36 -7.37
CA GLY A 211 4.85 16.70 -7.02
C GLY A 211 6.34 16.90 -7.06
#